data_AF-A0A090TLB9-F1
#
_entry.id   AF-A0A090TLB9-F1
#
_cell.length_a   1.000
_cell.length_b   1.000
_cell.length_c   1.000
_cell.angle_alpha   90.00
_cell.angle_beta   90.00
_cell.angle_gamma   90.00
#
_symmetry.space_group_name_H-M   'P 1'
#
loop_
_entity.id
_entity.type
_entity.pdbx_description
1 polymer ?
#
loop_
_entity_poly.entity_id
_entity_poly.type
_entity_poly.pdbx_seq_one_letter_code
_entity_poly.pdbx_strand_id
1 'polypeptide(L)'
;MSGLSESAKLVKAALSERGLETPMLPNEVSREEKKERIEHHMREILTLLQLDLADDSLMETPQRIAKMYVDEIFSGLDYQNFPKITVIENKMDVSEMVRVKDITVTSTCEHHLVTIDGKAAVAYIHVEKSSAYRRSTALSDFSLSAHKCKSA
;
A
#
# COMPACT_ATOMS: atom_id res chain seq x y z
N MET A 1 4.20 15.76 9.68
CA MET A 1 2.72 15.72 9.74
C MET A 1 2.04 16.76 8.84
N SER A 2 2.72 17.82 8.41
CA SER A 2 2.24 18.77 7.40
C SER A 2 2.42 18.18 5.99
N GLY A 3 1.36 17.67 5.37
CA GLY A 3 1.40 17.16 3.99
C GLY A 3 0.37 16.06 3.68
N LEU A 4 -0.18 15.40 4.70
CA LEU A 4 -1.19 14.35 4.49
C LEU A 4 -2.58 14.95 4.21
N SER A 5 -3.32 14.31 3.33
CA SER A 5 -4.75 14.61 3.12
C SER A 5 -5.56 14.32 4.39
N GLU A 6 -6.71 14.97 4.53
CA GLU A 6 -7.57 14.79 5.71
C GLU A 6 -8.05 13.33 5.83
N SER A 7 -8.42 12.71 4.71
CA SER A 7 -8.79 11.31 4.67
C SER A 7 -7.65 10.39 5.10
N ALA A 8 -6.42 10.65 4.66
CA ALA A 8 -5.25 9.87 5.05
C ALA A 8 -5.02 9.92 6.57
N LYS A 9 -5.12 11.11 7.19
CA LYS A 9 -4.98 11.27 8.64
C LYS A 9 -6.03 10.48 9.41
N LEU A 10 -7.29 10.54 8.98
CA LEU A 10 -8.39 9.87 9.66
C LEU A 10 -8.30 8.35 9.55
N VAL A 11 -7.93 7.82 8.38
CA VAL A 11 -7.71 6.38 8.19
C VAL A 11 -6.55 5.91 9.05
N LYS A 12 -5.41 6.62 9.02
CA LYS A 12 -4.24 6.31 9.84
C LYS A 12 -4.58 6.26 11.34
N ALA A 13 -5.28 7.27 11.85
CA ALA A 13 -5.70 7.33 13.24
C ALA A 13 -6.62 6.15 13.60
N ALA A 14 -7.60 5.85 12.74
CA ALA A 14 -8.56 4.78 12.94
C ALA A 14 -7.96 3.36 12.88
N LEU A 15 -6.88 3.16 12.10
CA LEU A 15 -6.11 1.91 12.07
C LEU A 15 -5.20 1.78 13.29
N SER A 16 -4.55 2.88 13.67
CA SER A 16 -3.66 2.94 14.84
C SER A 16 -4.41 2.64 16.14
N GLU A 17 -5.57 3.27 16.33
CA GLU A 17 -6.45 3.04 17.51
C GLU A 17 -6.86 1.57 17.66
N ARG A 18 -6.96 0.84 16.54
CA ARG A 18 -7.36 -0.57 16.51
C ARG A 18 -6.19 -1.56 16.50
N GLY A 19 -4.95 -1.07 16.48
CA GLY A 19 -3.77 -1.93 16.35
C GLY A 19 -3.70 -2.68 15.01
N LEU A 20 -4.27 -2.10 13.95
CA LEU A 20 -4.30 -2.68 12.59
C LEU A 20 -3.25 -2.06 11.66
N GLU A 21 -2.47 -1.09 12.14
CA GLU A 21 -1.35 -0.55 11.37
C GLU A 21 -0.27 -1.59 11.08
N THR A 22 0.38 -1.43 9.93
CA THR A 22 1.59 -2.19 9.61
C THR A 22 2.69 -1.78 10.60
N PRO A 23 3.41 -2.72 11.22
CA PRO A 23 4.48 -2.39 12.16
C PRO A 23 5.62 -1.63 11.48
N MET A 24 5.74 -0.33 11.77
CA MET A 24 6.71 0.56 11.11
C MET A 24 7.60 1.25 12.14
N LEU A 25 8.88 1.41 11.79
CA LEU A 25 9.83 2.23 12.54
C LEU A 25 9.81 3.69 12.06
N PRO A 26 10.31 4.64 12.86
CA PRO A 26 10.53 6.01 12.42
C PRO A 26 11.37 6.05 11.13
N ASN A 27 10.95 6.90 10.19
CA ASN A 27 11.70 7.10 8.96
C ASN A 27 12.72 8.24 9.14
N GLU A 28 13.99 7.88 9.26
CA GLU A 28 15.08 8.83 9.57
C GLU A 28 15.96 9.18 8.36
N VAL A 29 15.78 8.48 7.24
CA VAL A 29 16.63 8.62 6.04
C VAL A 29 15.82 9.06 4.83
N SER A 30 16.48 9.76 3.91
CA SER A 30 15.84 10.23 2.69
C SER A 30 15.46 9.09 1.75
N ARG A 31 14.54 9.36 0.81
CA ARG A 31 14.08 8.35 -0.15
C ARG A 31 15.20 7.87 -1.08
N GLU A 32 16.07 8.79 -1.51
CA GLU A 32 17.24 8.46 -2.33
C GLU A 32 18.26 7.63 -1.54
N GLU A 33 18.56 8.03 -0.30
CA GLU A 33 19.47 7.29 0.58
C GLU A 33 18.98 5.86 0.85
N LYS A 34 17.66 5.64 0.97
CA LYS A 34 17.10 4.27 1.05
C LYS A 34 17.40 3.45 -0.19
N LYS A 35 17.22 4.02 -1.38
CA LYS A 35 17.49 3.30 -2.63
C LYS A 35 18.96 2.96 -2.75
N GLU A 36 19.86 3.90 -2.47
CA GLU A 36 21.31 3.65 -2.48
C GLU A 36 21.71 2.52 -1.52
N ARG A 37 21.19 2.57 -0.28
CA ARG A 37 21.49 1.54 0.73
C ARG A 37 20.91 0.17 0.38
N ILE A 38 19.67 0.12 -0.11
CA ILE A 38 19.04 -1.14 -0.54
C ILE A 38 19.77 -1.70 -1.76
N GLU A 39 20.12 -0.86 -2.75
CA GLU A 39 20.88 -1.28 -3.92
C GLU A 39 22.20 -1.92 -3.51
N HIS A 40 22.95 -1.26 -2.61
CA HIS A 40 24.19 -1.81 -2.08
C HIS A 40 23.98 -3.19 -1.46
N HIS A 41 22.98 -3.36 -0.59
CA HIS A 41 22.70 -4.66 0.03
C HIS A 41 22.23 -5.71 -0.97
N MET A 42 21.45 -5.34 -1.99
CA MET A 42 21.03 -6.26 -3.03
C MET A 42 22.21 -6.72 -3.89
N ARG A 43 23.18 -5.84 -4.15
CA ARG A 43 24.43 -6.20 -4.83
C ARG A 43 25.21 -7.25 -4.06
N GLU A 44 25.33 -7.09 -2.73
CA GLU A 44 25.97 -8.07 -1.86
C GLU A 44 25.22 -9.41 -1.86
N ILE A 45 23.89 -9.39 -1.77
CA ILE A 45 23.05 -10.60 -1.82
C ILE A 45 23.23 -11.35 -3.13
N LEU A 46 23.16 -10.68 -4.29
CA LEU A 46 23.31 -11.33 -5.59
C LEU A 46 24.73 -11.89 -5.78
N THR A 47 25.75 -11.19 -5.28
CA THR A 47 27.14 -11.68 -5.28
C THR A 47 27.28 -12.95 -4.43
N LEU A 48 26.66 -13.00 -3.25
CA LEU A 48 26.65 -14.18 -2.39
C LEU A 48 25.94 -15.38 -3.04
N LEU A 49 24.96 -15.13 -3.91
CA LEU A 49 24.31 -16.15 -4.74
C LEU A 49 25.16 -16.59 -5.95
N GLN A 50 26.40 -16.10 -6.06
CA GLN A 50 27.34 -16.36 -7.16
C GLN A 50 26.79 -15.94 -8.54
N LEU A 51 25.98 -14.88 -8.59
CA LEU A 51 25.53 -14.29 -9.85
C LEU A 51 26.60 -13.33 -10.39
N ASP A 52 26.91 -13.43 -11.68
CA ASP A 52 27.86 -12.54 -12.35
C ASP A 52 27.22 -11.18 -12.65
N LEU A 53 27.56 -10.16 -11.85
CA LEU A 53 27.04 -8.81 -12.04
C LEU A 53 27.77 -8.01 -13.13
N ALA A 54 28.76 -8.60 -13.82
CA ALA A 54 29.32 -8.04 -15.04
C ALA A 54 28.42 -8.33 -16.27
N ASP A 55 27.51 -9.29 -16.16
CA ASP A 55 26.50 -9.57 -17.18
C ASP A 55 25.56 -8.36 -17.35
N ASP A 56 25.30 -7.99 -18.61
CA ASP A 56 24.53 -6.80 -18.95
C ASP A 56 23.07 -6.88 -18.46
N SER A 57 22.50 -8.09 -18.38
CA SER A 57 21.14 -8.28 -17.86
C SER A 57 21.07 -8.09 -16.33
N LEU A 58 22.15 -8.40 -15.61
CA LEU A 58 22.19 -8.44 -14.15
C LEU A 58 22.78 -7.17 -13.51
N MET A 59 23.66 -6.45 -14.19
CA MET A 59 24.37 -5.27 -13.67
C MET A 59 23.46 -4.25 -12.98
N GLU A 60 22.29 -3.98 -13.56
CA GLU A 60 21.30 -3.02 -13.07
C GLU A 60 20.21 -3.65 -12.18
N THR A 61 20.25 -4.96 -11.92
CA THR A 61 19.26 -5.65 -11.07
C THR A 61 19.19 -5.08 -9.65
N PRO A 62 20.32 -4.81 -8.95
CA PRO A 62 20.28 -4.19 -7.62
C PRO A 62 19.50 -2.87 -7.60
N GLN A 63 19.74 -2.01 -8.59
CA GLN A 63 19.08 -0.71 -8.72
C GLN A 63 17.58 -0.88 -8.96
N ARG A 64 17.20 -1.79 -9.88
CA ARG A 64 15.79 -2.10 -10.16
C ARG A 64 15.05 -2.59 -8.92
N ILE A 65 15.66 -3.45 -8.11
CA ILE A 65 15.04 -3.96 -6.87
C ILE A 65 14.89 -2.83 -5.84
N ALA A 66 15.92 -2.00 -5.66
CA ALA A 66 15.86 -0.86 -4.75
C ALA A 66 14.75 0.12 -5.12
N LYS A 67 14.65 0.47 -6.41
CA LYS A 67 13.56 1.29 -6.95
C LYS A 67 12.21 0.62 -6.74
N MET A 68 12.07 -0.66 -7.07
CA MET A 68 10.81 -1.40 -6.90
C MET A 68 10.33 -1.38 -5.45
N TYR A 69 11.22 -1.60 -4.48
CA TYR A 69 10.87 -1.59 -3.06
C TYR A 69 10.48 -0.20 -2.55
N VAL A 70 11.23 0.84 -2.90
CA VAL A 70 11.00 2.19 -2.37
C VAL A 70 9.87 2.91 -3.11
N ASP A 71 9.77 2.71 -4.42
CA ASP A 71 8.91 3.48 -5.31
C ASP A 71 7.61 2.78 -5.71
N GLU A 72 7.58 1.45 -5.71
CA GLU A 72 6.53 0.70 -6.39
C GLU A 72 5.74 -0.18 -5.40
N ILE A 73 6.24 -1.37 -5.07
CA ILE A 73 5.44 -2.42 -4.42
C ILE A 73 5.14 -2.15 -2.94
N PHE A 74 5.94 -1.31 -2.26
CA PHE A 74 5.70 -0.87 -0.88
C PHE A 74 5.32 0.61 -0.78
N SER A 75 4.93 1.24 -1.89
CA SER A 75 4.53 2.65 -1.92
C SER A 75 3.41 2.99 -0.93
N GLY A 76 2.48 2.08 -0.64
CA GLY A 76 1.41 2.30 0.34
C GLY A 76 1.84 2.36 1.81
N LEU A 77 3.11 2.08 2.13
CA LEU A 77 3.65 2.35 3.48
C LEU A 77 3.80 3.85 3.75
N ASP A 78 3.86 4.68 2.70
CA ASP A 78 3.86 6.13 2.81
C ASP A 78 2.44 6.68 2.56
N TYR A 79 1.84 7.24 3.62
CA TYR A 79 0.52 7.88 3.57
C TYR A 79 0.45 9.10 2.64
N GLN A 80 1.58 9.62 2.14
CA GLN A 80 1.58 10.63 1.07
C GLN A 80 1.04 10.07 -0.25
N ASN A 81 1.14 8.75 -0.47
CA ASN A 81 0.59 8.05 -1.63
C ASN A 81 -0.90 7.67 -1.42
N PHE A 82 -1.52 8.08 -0.31
CA PHE A 82 -2.91 7.75 -0.03
C PHE A 82 -3.83 8.40 -1.09
N PRO A 83 -4.78 7.65 -1.69
CA PRO A 83 -5.56 8.14 -2.81
C PRO A 83 -6.46 9.33 -2.43
N LYS A 84 -6.69 10.21 -3.40
CA LYS A 84 -7.65 11.31 -3.25
C LYS A 84 -9.07 10.73 -3.24
N ILE A 85 -9.73 10.85 -2.09
CA ILE A 85 -11.11 10.39 -1.94
C ILE A 85 -12.07 11.48 -2.43
N THR A 86 -13.02 11.09 -3.28
CA THR A 86 -14.15 11.93 -3.68
C THR A 86 -15.45 11.24 -3.27
N VAL A 87 -16.36 12.00 -2.67
CA VAL A 87 -17.68 11.51 -2.26
C VAL A 87 -18.74 12.39 -2.88
N ILE A 88 -19.77 11.77 -3.47
CA ILE A 88 -20.95 12.46 -4.00
C ILE A 88 -22.13 12.28 -3.06
N GLU A 89 -23.03 13.25 -3.06
CA GLU A 89 -24.28 13.18 -2.29
C GLU A 89 -25.21 12.11 -2.86
N ASN A 90 -25.85 11.33 -1.99
CA ASN A 90 -26.82 10.29 -2.38
C ASN A 90 -28.19 10.90 -2.72
N LYS A 91 -28.25 11.71 -3.78
CA LYS A 91 -29.49 12.39 -4.20
C LYS A 91 -30.61 11.45 -4.66
N MET A 92 -30.24 10.22 -5.01
CA MET A 92 -31.15 9.19 -5.51
C MET A 92 -31.71 8.30 -4.38
N ASP A 93 -31.35 8.61 -3.12
CA ASP A 93 -31.76 7.84 -1.92
C ASP A 93 -31.55 6.32 -2.07
N VAL A 94 -30.41 5.94 -2.64
CA VAL A 94 -30.05 4.52 -2.79
C VAL A 94 -29.76 3.95 -1.42
N SER A 95 -30.63 3.08 -0.93
CA SER A 95 -30.48 2.33 0.33
C SER A 95 -30.05 0.87 0.12
N GLU A 96 -29.88 0.46 -1.14
CA GLU A 96 -29.41 -0.86 -1.53
C GLU A 96 -27.87 -0.96 -1.49
N MET A 97 -27.39 -2.20 -1.42
CA MET A 97 -25.95 -2.50 -1.44
C MET A 97 -25.33 -2.11 -2.79
N VAL A 98 -24.27 -1.29 -2.72
CA VAL A 98 -23.36 -1.06 -3.84
C VAL A 98 -22.20 -2.04 -3.72
N ARG A 99 -21.96 -2.84 -4.77
CA ARG A 99 -20.88 -3.84 -4.80
C ARG A 99 -19.98 -3.62 -5.99
N VAL A 100 -18.68 -3.61 -5.73
CA VAL A 100 -17.62 -3.71 -6.74
C VAL A 100 -16.94 -5.06 -6.55
N LYS A 101 -16.80 -5.84 -7.61
CA LYS A 101 -16.18 -7.17 -7.60
C LYS A 101 -15.02 -7.21 -8.61
N ASP A 102 -14.22 -8.26 -8.50
CA ASP A 102 -13.11 -8.56 -9.42
C ASP A 102 -12.01 -7.48 -9.44
N ILE A 103 -11.87 -6.73 -8.34
CA ILE A 103 -10.81 -5.74 -8.13
C ILE A 103 -9.47 -6.48 -8.09
N THR A 104 -8.56 -6.13 -8.98
CA THR A 104 -7.20 -6.70 -8.99
C THR A 104 -6.46 -6.28 -7.74
N VAL A 105 -5.89 -7.26 -7.05
CA VAL A 105 -5.01 -7.05 -5.89
C VAL A 105 -3.68 -7.70 -6.17
N THR A 106 -2.64 -6.88 -6.21
CA THR A 106 -1.25 -7.33 -6.23
C THR A 106 -0.60 -6.83 -4.96
N SER A 107 -0.02 -7.74 -4.18
CA SER A 107 0.63 -7.43 -2.91
C SER A 107 1.89 -8.27 -2.74
N THR A 108 2.50 -8.19 -1.56
CA THR A 108 3.72 -8.91 -1.22
C THR A 108 3.58 -9.49 0.17
N CYS A 109 3.82 -10.79 0.34
CA CYS A 109 3.76 -11.42 1.65
C CYS A 109 4.94 -10.97 2.52
N GLU A 110 4.68 -10.53 3.75
CA GLU A 110 5.73 -10.01 4.64
C GLU A 110 6.74 -11.09 5.10
N HIS A 111 6.35 -12.36 5.04
CA HIS A 111 7.21 -13.48 5.49
C HIS A 111 8.30 -13.87 4.49
N HIS A 112 8.04 -13.73 3.18
CA HIS A 112 8.97 -14.16 2.13
C HIS A 112 9.31 -13.07 1.11
N LEU A 113 8.59 -11.94 1.16
CA LEU A 113 8.67 -10.86 0.19
C LEU A 113 8.38 -11.30 -1.26
N VAL A 114 7.54 -12.33 -1.42
CA VAL A 114 7.07 -12.79 -2.73
C VAL A 114 5.65 -12.29 -3.03
N THR A 115 5.31 -12.26 -4.32
CA THR A 115 4.05 -11.75 -4.84
C THR A 115 2.84 -12.50 -4.30
N ILE A 116 1.82 -11.74 -3.92
CA ILE A 116 0.45 -12.19 -3.72
C ILE A 116 -0.36 -11.65 -4.90
N ASP A 117 -0.98 -12.54 -5.68
CA ASP A 117 -1.90 -12.18 -6.76
C ASP A 117 -3.31 -12.65 -6.42
N GLY A 118 -4.30 -11.78 -6.59
CA GLY A 118 -5.67 -12.08 -6.19
C GLY A 118 -6.73 -11.09 -6.63
N LYS A 119 -7.96 -11.40 -6.22
CA LYS A 119 -9.16 -10.60 -6.48
C LYS A 119 -9.87 -10.26 -5.18
N ALA A 120 -10.30 -9.00 -5.06
CA ALA A 120 -11.13 -8.54 -3.97
C ALA A 120 -12.54 -8.18 -4.45
N ALA A 121 -13.49 -8.27 -3.53
CA ALA A 121 -14.81 -7.69 -3.68
C ALA A 121 -15.09 -6.79 -2.47
N VAL A 122 -15.60 -5.59 -2.75
CA VAL A 122 -15.96 -4.60 -1.73
C VAL A 122 -17.43 -4.26 -1.92
N ALA A 123 -18.18 -4.28 -0.83
CA ALA A 123 -19.58 -3.88 -0.81
C ALA A 123 -19.83 -2.92 0.35
N TYR A 124 -20.67 -1.91 0.10
CA TYR A 124 -21.09 -0.97 1.13
C TYR A 124 -22.54 -0.54 0.89
N ILE A 125 -23.19 -0.02 1.94
CA ILE A 125 -24.52 0.59 1.87
C ILE A 125 -24.35 2.07 2.21
N HIS A 126 -25.05 2.95 1.48
CA HIS A 126 -25.05 4.37 1.80
C HIS A 126 -25.79 4.60 3.12
N VAL A 127 -25.16 5.35 4.03
CA VAL A 127 -25.79 5.78 5.29
C VAL A 127 -25.94 7.30 5.27
N GLU A 128 -27.15 7.78 5.57
CA GLU A 128 -27.39 9.22 5.70
C GLU A 128 -26.61 9.82 6.87
N LYS A 129 -26.17 11.06 6.68
CA LYS A 129 -25.33 11.81 7.63
C LYS A 129 -26.09 12.27 8.90
N SER A 130 -27.37 11.95 9.04
CA SER A 130 -28.30 12.44 10.09
C SER A 130 -28.35 11.57 11.36
N SER A 131 -27.70 10.40 11.36
CA SER A 131 -27.43 9.64 12.58
C SER A 131 -25.93 9.51 12.77
N ALA A 132 -25.44 9.49 14.00
CA ALA A 132 -24.03 9.57 14.38
C ALA A 132 -23.19 8.33 13.99
N TYR A 133 -23.26 7.86 12.74
CA TYR A 133 -22.57 6.68 12.23
C TYR A 133 -21.81 6.98 10.92
N ARG A 134 -20.71 6.25 10.74
CA ARG A 134 -19.48 6.68 10.06
C ARG A 134 -19.58 6.70 8.53
N ARG A 135 -18.72 7.54 7.94
CA ARG A 135 -18.49 7.78 6.51
C ARG A 135 -18.44 6.48 5.68
N SER A 136 -19.25 6.38 4.64
CA SER A 136 -19.08 5.44 3.53
C SER A 136 -18.17 6.05 2.46
N THR A 137 -17.05 5.40 2.16
CA THR A 137 -16.12 5.80 1.09
C THR A 137 -16.10 4.76 -0.02
N ALA A 138 -16.35 5.21 -1.25
CA ALA A 138 -15.99 4.46 -2.44
C ALA A 138 -14.45 4.40 -2.51
N LEU A 139 -13.89 3.22 -2.29
CA LEU A 139 -12.49 2.91 -2.60
C LEU A 139 -12.45 2.31 -4.00
N SER A 140 -12.39 3.17 -5.02
CA SER A 140 -11.87 2.78 -6.32
C SER A 140 -10.41 3.20 -6.35
N ASP A 141 -9.52 2.22 -6.46
CA ASP A 141 -8.05 2.34 -6.57
C ASP A 141 -7.26 2.53 -5.27
N PHE A 142 -7.51 1.66 -4.29
CA PHE A 142 -6.48 1.34 -3.30
C PHE A 142 -5.75 0.06 -3.73
N SER A 143 -4.53 0.21 -4.25
CA SER A 143 -3.58 -0.90 -4.28
C SER A 143 -3.37 -1.32 -2.83
N LEU A 144 -3.81 -2.53 -2.49
CA LEU A 144 -3.54 -3.19 -1.20
C LEU A 144 -2.05 -3.55 -1.11
N SER A 145 -1.17 -2.56 -1.22
CA SER A 145 0.25 -2.70 -0.94
C SER A 145 0.41 -2.74 0.58
N ALA A 146 0.70 -3.95 1.08
CA ALA A 146 1.06 -4.24 2.47
C ALA A 146 -0.02 -3.96 3.54
N HIS A 147 -1.13 -4.70 3.50
CA HIS A 147 -1.90 -5.00 4.70
C HIS A 147 -1.83 -6.48 5.01
N LYS A 148 -1.02 -6.80 6.03
CA LYS A 148 -0.96 -8.02 6.84
C LYS A 148 -1.74 -9.19 6.27
N CYS A 149 -1.07 -10.02 5.49
CA CYS A 149 -1.56 -11.37 5.22
C CYS A 149 -1.37 -12.17 6.52
N LYS A 150 -2.38 -12.18 7.40
CA LYS A 150 -2.45 -13.21 8.44
C LYS A 150 -2.64 -14.54 7.71
N SER A 151 -1.55 -15.26 7.50
CA SER A 151 -1.60 -16.69 7.21
C SER A 151 -2.42 -17.39 8.31
N ALA A 152 -3.21 -18.36 7.85
CA ALA A 152 -4.21 -19.15 8.57
C ALA A 152 -3.84 -19.59 9.99
#